data_AF-A0A8H6JGA3-F1
#
_entry.id   AF-A0A8H6JGA3-F1
#
_cell.length_a   1.000
_cell.length_b   1.000
_cell.length_c   1.000
_cell.angle_alpha   90.00
_cell.angle_beta   90.00
_cell.angle_gamma   90.00
#
_symmetry.space_group_name_H-M   'P 1'
#
loop_
_entity.id
_entity.type
_entity.pdbx_description
1 polymer ?
#
loop_
_entity_poly.entity_id
_entity_poly.type
_entity_poly.pdbx_seq_one_letter_code
_entity_poly.pdbx_strand_id
1 'polypeptide(L)'
;MFVRQSFLQAFGLLAAALVPTACALPFDSCENQTTSSVTTVHTVPETASLENIAIRSNGDILVTSVASPTLFQLSPTNEYTPVPVATIEGVAGLLGIAELERDLFYVVGANLTSPENSNGIWKIDLRNFDISRNGTVAHAAAVSLVRRMPSAGLLNGMTQLAANDTNTLLISDSHLGTVIRLDVDGGKFETVLQEPEMVPLATGINIGVNGIRTRGSDLFFVSLDQGIFAKIPISLDNGTATGPVDILASDITFGD
;
A
#
# COMPACT_ATOMS: atom_id res chain seq x y z
N MET A 1 -3.05 -103.13 -15.60
CA MET A 1 -2.07 -102.70 -14.59
C MET A 1 -2.04 -101.18 -14.60
N PHE A 2 -2.46 -100.56 -13.48
CA PHE A 2 -2.29 -99.17 -13.03
C PHE A 2 -2.41 -98.02 -14.06
N VAL A 3 -3.50 -97.24 -14.08
CA VAL A 3 -3.99 -96.17 -13.19
C VAL A 3 -3.90 -94.82 -13.93
N ARG A 4 -5.05 -94.13 -13.99
CA ARG A 4 -5.25 -92.76 -14.46
C ARG A 4 -4.38 -91.78 -13.67
N GLN A 5 -3.79 -90.79 -14.34
CA GLN A 5 -3.49 -89.51 -13.70
C GLN A 5 -4.00 -88.34 -14.55
N SER A 6 -4.82 -87.56 -13.88
CA SER A 6 -5.53 -86.38 -14.32
C SER A 6 -4.59 -85.17 -14.30
N PHE A 7 -4.49 -84.42 -15.40
CA PHE A 7 -3.93 -83.08 -15.36
C PHE A 7 -5.06 -82.09 -15.03
N LEU A 8 -5.03 -81.56 -13.80
CA LEU A 8 -5.85 -80.43 -13.38
C LEU A 8 -5.41 -79.17 -14.14
N GLN A 9 -6.35 -78.55 -14.85
CA GLN A 9 -6.23 -77.16 -15.30
C GLN A 9 -6.36 -76.25 -14.07
N ALA A 10 -5.27 -75.55 -13.73
CA ALA A 10 -5.32 -74.49 -12.73
C ALA A 10 -5.93 -73.24 -13.36
N PHE A 11 -7.21 -72.99 -13.08
CA PHE A 11 -7.83 -71.67 -13.25
C PHE A 11 -7.21 -70.71 -12.23
N GLY A 12 -6.34 -69.81 -12.68
CA GLY A 12 -5.87 -68.68 -11.88
C GLY A 12 -7.02 -67.69 -11.67
N LEU A 13 -7.48 -67.57 -10.42
CA LEU A 13 -8.38 -66.50 -9.99
C LEU A 13 -7.62 -65.16 -10.08
N LEU A 14 -7.98 -64.33 -11.05
CA LEU A 14 -7.60 -62.93 -11.12
C LEU A 14 -8.43 -62.17 -10.06
N ALA A 15 -7.85 -61.91 -8.89
CA ALA A 15 -8.45 -61.02 -7.92
C ALA A 15 -8.33 -59.58 -8.42
N ALA A 16 -9.39 -59.06 -9.05
CA ALA A 16 -9.51 -57.63 -9.34
C ALA A 16 -9.67 -56.87 -8.01
N ALA A 17 -8.59 -56.25 -7.54
CA ALA A 17 -8.68 -55.30 -6.45
C ALA A 17 -9.43 -54.05 -6.94
N LEU A 18 -10.72 -53.97 -6.62
CA LEU A 18 -11.49 -52.73 -6.69
C LEU A 18 -10.91 -51.78 -5.64
N VAL A 19 -9.99 -50.91 -6.05
CA VAL A 19 -9.64 -49.72 -5.27
C VAL A 19 -10.83 -48.78 -5.41
N PRO A 20 -11.55 -48.42 -4.33
CA PRO A 20 -12.49 -47.32 -4.42
C PRO A 20 -11.68 -46.05 -4.68
N THR A 21 -11.77 -45.51 -5.89
CA THR A 21 -11.49 -44.10 -6.13
C THR A 21 -12.47 -43.31 -5.28
N ALA A 22 -12.04 -42.94 -4.08
CA ALA A 22 -12.69 -41.90 -3.31
C ALA A 22 -12.57 -40.62 -4.14
N CYS A 23 -13.67 -40.24 -4.82
CA CYS A 23 -13.84 -38.85 -5.22
C CYS A 23 -13.77 -38.03 -3.93
N ALA A 24 -12.64 -37.37 -3.71
CA ALA A 24 -12.59 -36.29 -2.76
C ALA A 24 -13.56 -35.24 -3.28
N LEU A 25 -14.75 -35.17 -2.67
CA LEU A 25 -15.61 -34.01 -2.79
C LEU A 25 -14.75 -32.80 -2.38
N PRO A 26 -14.86 -31.64 -3.07
CA PRO A 26 -14.26 -30.43 -2.56
C PRO A 26 -14.78 -30.24 -1.14
N PHE A 27 -13.88 -30.28 -0.16
CA PHE A 27 -14.21 -29.86 1.18
C PHE A 27 -14.54 -28.37 1.10
N ASP A 28 -15.84 -28.05 1.03
CA ASP A 28 -16.38 -26.77 1.48
C ASP A 28 -16.09 -26.70 2.98
N SER A 29 -14.88 -26.28 3.32
CA SER A 29 -14.49 -25.92 4.68
C SER A 29 -13.98 -24.48 4.67
N CYS A 30 -14.81 -23.59 4.13
CA CYS A 30 -14.76 -22.17 4.44
C CYS A 30 -15.89 -21.81 5.41
N GLU A 31 -16.16 -22.68 6.39
CA GLU A 31 -17.13 -22.43 7.45
C GLU A 31 -16.44 -22.52 8.81
N ASN A 32 -15.46 -21.63 8.98
CA ASN A 32 -15.03 -21.17 10.29
C ASN A 32 -14.43 -19.77 10.12
N GLN A 33 -15.27 -18.86 9.64
CA GLN A 33 -14.94 -17.44 9.66
C GLN A 33 -15.01 -17.01 11.13
N THR A 34 -13.90 -17.18 11.86
CA THR A 34 -13.71 -16.49 13.13
C THR A 34 -13.88 -15.02 12.81
N THR A 35 -14.97 -14.43 13.26
CA THR A 35 -15.23 -13.01 13.06
C THR A 35 -14.13 -12.25 13.79
N SER A 36 -13.16 -11.72 13.03
CA SER A 36 -12.13 -10.84 13.58
C SER A 36 -12.82 -9.67 14.27
N SER A 37 -12.58 -9.48 15.56
CA SER A 37 -13.14 -8.35 16.30
C SER A 37 -12.49 -7.07 15.81
N VAL A 38 -13.28 -6.19 15.18
CA VAL A 38 -12.84 -4.84 14.81
C VAL A 38 -13.07 -3.91 16.00
N THR A 39 -12.06 -3.13 16.38
CA THR A 39 -12.16 -2.14 17.46
C THR A 39 -11.56 -0.83 17.00
N THR A 40 -12.27 0.27 17.27
CA THR A 40 -11.76 1.61 17.02
C THR A 40 -10.62 1.92 17.98
N VAL A 41 -9.43 2.23 17.45
CA VAL A 41 -8.29 2.69 18.24
C VAL A 41 -8.49 4.15 18.65
N HIS A 42 -8.78 5.02 17.68
CA HIS A 42 -9.03 6.44 17.91
C HIS A 42 -10.05 6.99 16.89
N THR A 43 -10.71 8.07 17.30
CA THR A 43 -11.41 9.00 16.40
C THR A 43 -10.68 10.33 16.44
N VAL A 44 -10.31 10.87 15.29
CA VAL A 44 -9.74 12.22 15.18
C VAL A 44 -10.89 13.21 15.04
N PRO A 45 -11.13 14.10 16.03
CA PRO A 45 -12.25 15.04 15.97
C PRO A 45 -12.19 15.91 14.72
N GLU A 46 -13.35 16.16 14.12
CA GLU A 46 -13.53 17.08 12.98
C GLU A 46 -12.68 16.77 11.74
N THR A 47 -12.04 15.59 11.70
CA THR A 47 -11.20 15.15 10.59
C THR A 47 -11.88 13.99 9.90
N ALA A 48 -12.47 14.26 8.74
CA ALA A 48 -13.07 13.24 7.90
C ALA A 48 -12.02 12.61 6.97
N SER A 49 -12.33 11.45 6.42
CA SER A 49 -11.58 10.82 5.33
C SER A 49 -10.09 10.72 5.61
N LEU A 50 -9.73 10.01 6.68
CA LEU A 50 -8.35 9.56 6.86
C LEU A 50 -7.96 8.72 5.65
N GLU A 51 -6.75 8.92 5.15
CA GLU A 51 -6.29 8.31 3.90
C GLU A 51 -5.14 7.35 4.20
N ASN A 52 -3.94 7.85 4.48
CA ASN A 52 -2.80 6.99 4.74
C ASN A 52 -2.37 6.94 6.21
N ILE A 53 -1.54 5.94 6.51
CA ILE A 53 -0.92 5.75 7.82
C ILE A 53 0.57 5.45 7.69
N ALA A 54 1.36 5.88 8.68
CA ALA A 54 2.71 5.40 8.93
C ALA A 54 2.90 5.07 10.40
N ILE A 55 3.74 4.07 10.69
CA ILE A 55 4.07 3.68 12.06
C ILE A 55 5.46 4.23 12.38
N ARG A 56 5.55 5.03 13.44
CA ARG A 56 6.83 5.52 13.94
C ARG A 56 7.62 4.39 14.59
N SER A 57 8.93 4.58 14.71
CA SER A 57 9.81 3.61 15.37
C SER A 57 9.47 3.35 16.85
N ASN A 58 8.74 4.25 17.49
CA ASN A 58 8.24 4.11 18.86
C ASN A 58 6.84 3.44 18.96
N GLY A 59 6.23 3.09 17.83
CA GLY A 59 4.91 2.45 17.74
C GLY A 59 3.73 3.41 17.62
N ASP A 60 3.95 4.72 17.73
CA ASP A 60 2.90 5.71 17.48
C ASP A 60 2.47 5.71 16.01
N ILE A 61 1.21 6.01 15.77
CA ILE A 61 0.61 5.97 14.43
C ILE A 61 0.48 7.41 13.92
N LEU A 62 1.04 7.69 12.75
CA LEU A 62 0.80 8.92 12.00
C LEU A 62 -0.32 8.68 11.00
N VAL A 63 -1.26 9.62 10.89
CA VAL A 63 -2.38 9.55 9.95
C VAL A 63 -2.52 10.83 9.15
N THR A 64 -2.78 10.68 7.86
CA THR A 64 -3.09 11.77 6.92
C THR A 64 -4.59 11.81 6.62
N SER A 65 -5.06 12.89 6.01
CA SER A 65 -6.46 13.08 5.64
C SER A 65 -6.56 13.92 4.38
N VAL A 66 -7.35 13.46 3.41
CA VAL A 66 -7.64 14.24 2.19
C VAL A 66 -8.38 15.55 2.45
N ALA A 67 -8.95 15.71 3.65
CA ALA A 67 -9.76 16.85 4.04
C ALA A 67 -9.12 17.71 5.15
N SER A 68 -7.87 17.44 5.53
CA SER A 68 -7.16 18.21 6.53
C SER A 68 -5.69 18.43 6.14
N PRO A 69 -5.16 19.66 6.30
CA PRO A 69 -3.74 19.94 6.11
C PRO A 69 -2.86 19.50 7.30
N THR A 70 -3.43 18.78 8.27
CA THR A 70 -2.78 18.42 9.53
C THR A 70 -2.46 16.94 9.57
N LEU A 71 -1.18 16.63 9.86
CA LEU A 71 -0.72 15.29 10.19
C LEU A 71 -0.99 15.04 11.67
N PHE A 72 -1.71 13.97 11.99
CA PHE A 72 -2.03 13.61 13.37
C PHE A 72 -1.22 12.40 13.83
N GLN A 73 -0.82 12.41 15.10
CA GLN A 73 -0.29 11.26 15.80
C GLN A 73 -1.34 10.67 16.74
N LEU A 74 -1.45 9.34 16.73
CA LEU A 74 -2.36 8.55 17.54
C LEU A 74 -1.58 7.55 18.39
N SER A 75 -2.05 7.33 19.61
CA SER A 75 -1.52 6.28 20.48
C SER A 75 -2.19 4.94 20.12
N PRO A 76 -1.44 3.87 19.81
CA PRO A 76 -2.06 2.56 19.57
C PRO A 76 -2.75 1.99 20.83
N THR A 77 -2.40 2.50 22.01
CA THR A 77 -2.84 2.05 23.33
C THR A 77 -3.74 3.06 24.04
N ASN A 78 -4.17 4.13 23.35
CA ASN A 78 -5.01 5.21 23.90
C ASN A 78 -4.40 5.89 25.15
N GLU A 79 -3.08 6.03 25.18
CA GLU A 79 -2.33 6.71 26.25
C GLU A 79 -2.55 8.23 26.26
N TYR A 80 -2.86 8.80 25.11
CA TYR A 80 -3.14 10.21 24.91
C TYR A 80 -4.12 10.40 23.74
N THR A 81 -4.81 11.55 23.71
CA THR A 81 -5.73 11.91 22.61
C THR A 81 -4.97 12.28 21.33
N PRO A 82 -5.57 12.19 20.13
CA PRO A 82 -4.91 12.56 18.87
C PRO A 82 -4.17 13.91 18.94
N VAL A 83 -2.91 13.92 18.52
CA VAL A 83 -2.03 15.09 18.60
C VAL A 83 -1.76 15.65 17.20
N PRO A 84 -2.00 16.94 16.94
CA PRO A 84 -1.58 17.58 15.69
C PRO A 84 -0.06 17.74 15.69
N VAL A 85 0.64 16.95 14.87
CA VAL A 85 2.11 16.92 14.80
C VAL A 85 2.63 18.06 13.94
N ALA A 86 1.98 18.29 12.80
CA ALA A 86 2.37 19.28 11.82
C ALA A 86 1.13 19.72 11.03
N THR A 87 1.01 21.03 10.77
CA THR A 87 0.02 21.58 9.85
C THR A 87 0.75 22.23 8.69
N ILE A 88 0.43 21.82 7.47
CA ILE A 88 1.08 22.31 6.25
C ILE A 88 0.25 23.44 5.65
N GLU A 89 0.84 24.63 5.57
CA GLU A 89 0.17 25.79 4.98
C GLU A 89 0.06 25.67 3.45
N GLY A 90 -1.06 26.16 2.90
CA GLY A 90 -1.27 26.25 1.45
C GLY A 90 -1.66 24.94 0.77
N VAL A 91 -2.04 23.92 1.53
CA VAL A 91 -2.68 22.68 1.04
C VAL A 91 -4.01 22.47 1.76
N ALA A 92 -4.88 21.63 1.20
CA ALA A 92 -6.20 21.32 1.79
C ALA A 92 -6.26 19.91 2.39
N GLY A 93 -5.40 19.00 1.91
CA GLY A 93 -5.33 17.63 2.35
C GLY A 93 -3.90 17.08 2.30
N LEU A 94 -3.69 16.04 3.09
CA LEU A 94 -2.48 15.22 3.10
C LEU A 94 -2.84 13.82 2.59
N LEU A 95 -2.02 13.27 1.68
CA LEU A 95 -2.23 11.93 1.11
C LEU A 95 -1.12 10.97 1.55
N GLY A 96 -0.42 10.33 0.60
CA GLY A 96 0.61 9.35 0.89
C GLY A 96 1.71 9.86 1.83
N ILE A 97 2.17 8.96 2.70
CA ILE A 97 3.23 9.18 3.68
C ILE A 97 4.25 8.05 3.62
N ALA A 98 5.53 8.39 3.65
CA ALA A 98 6.63 7.43 3.72
C ALA A 98 7.72 7.89 4.68
N GLU A 99 8.42 6.94 5.28
CA GLU A 99 9.62 7.16 6.09
C GLU A 99 10.84 6.77 5.26
N LEU A 100 11.86 7.64 5.19
CA LEU A 100 13.15 7.31 4.55
C LEU A 100 14.27 7.08 5.57
N GLU A 101 14.19 7.78 6.70
CA GLU A 101 15.07 7.59 7.85
C GLU A 101 14.23 7.60 9.11
N ARG A 102 14.75 7.02 10.19
CA ARG A 102 14.03 6.97 11.47
C ARG A 102 13.55 8.34 11.92
N ASP A 103 12.23 8.46 12.08
CA ASP A 103 11.50 9.69 12.41
C ASP A 103 11.66 10.84 11.40
N LEU A 104 11.97 10.53 10.14
CA LEU A 104 12.01 11.47 9.02
C LEU A 104 11.01 11.05 7.94
N PHE A 105 9.86 11.71 7.96
CA PHE A 105 8.73 11.39 7.10
C PHE A 105 8.59 12.37 5.95
N TYR A 106 8.00 11.88 4.86
CA TYR A 106 7.66 12.65 3.68
C TYR A 106 6.19 12.46 3.39
N VAL A 107 5.49 13.57 3.13
CA VAL A 107 4.03 13.59 2.99
C VAL A 107 3.65 14.32 1.71
N VAL A 108 2.72 13.75 0.96
CA VAL A 108 2.02 14.45 -0.12
C VAL A 108 1.10 15.50 0.48
N GLY A 109 1.27 16.76 0.10
CA GLY A 109 0.28 17.80 0.32
C GLY A 109 -0.38 18.19 -1.00
N ALA A 110 -1.71 18.32 -1.00
CA ALA A 110 -2.46 18.69 -2.19
C ALA A 110 -3.73 19.49 -1.85
N ASN A 111 -4.31 20.11 -2.87
CA ASN A 111 -5.68 20.63 -2.81
C ASN A 111 -6.50 19.98 -3.92
N LEU A 112 -7.36 19.03 -3.56
CA LEU A 112 -8.17 18.26 -4.50
C LEU A 112 -9.17 19.11 -5.32
N THR A 113 -9.54 20.29 -4.81
CA THR A 113 -10.46 21.20 -5.51
C THR A 113 -9.74 22.21 -6.42
N SER A 114 -8.43 22.38 -6.24
CA SER A 114 -7.57 23.25 -7.04
C SER A 114 -6.17 22.62 -7.11
N PRO A 115 -6.01 21.52 -7.88
CA PRO A 115 -4.76 20.75 -7.92
C PRO A 115 -3.61 21.56 -8.53
N GLU A 116 -3.93 22.55 -9.37
CA GLU A 116 -2.95 23.46 -9.97
C GLU A 116 -2.08 24.11 -8.88
N ASN A 117 -0.77 23.82 -8.92
CA ASN A 117 0.24 24.34 -8.00
C ASN A 117 0.10 23.92 -6.52
N SER A 118 -0.87 23.07 -6.17
CA SER A 118 -1.05 22.63 -4.79
C SER A 118 -0.31 21.33 -4.47
N ASN A 119 -0.08 20.48 -5.47
CA ASN A 119 0.69 19.24 -5.33
C ASN A 119 2.15 19.51 -4.93
N GLY A 120 2.60 18.86 -3.87
CA GLY A 120 3.99 18.89 -3.44
C GLY A 120 4.30 17.86 -2.37
N ILE A 121 5.60 17.70 -2.11
CA ILE A 121 6.12 16.84 -1.06
C ILE A 121 6.73 17.69 0.04
N TRP A 122 6.35 17.42 1.28
CA TRP A 122 6.91 18.03 2.47
C TRP A 122 7.64 17.01 3.32
N LYS A 123 8.75 17.44 3.91
CA LYS A 123 9.53 16.70 4.88
C LYS A 123 9.08 17.10 6.29
N ILE A 124 8.79 16.10 7.10
CA ILE A 124 8.39 16.20 8.51
C ILE A 124 9.45 15.49 9.34
N ASP A 125 10.29 16.28 10.02
CA ASP A 125 11.36 15.77 10.89
C ASP A 125 10.86 15.70 12.33
N LEU A 126 10.66 14.47 12.80
CA LEU A 126 10.15 14.12 14.13
C LEU A 126 11.27 13.67 15.09
N ARG A 127 12.54 13.74 14.70
CA ARG A 127 13.66 13.26 15.53
C ARG A 127 13.81 14.03 16.84
N ASN A 128 13.35 15.28 16.86
CA ASN A 128 13.28 16.13 18.05
C ASN A 128 11.83 16.44 18.48
N PHE A 129 10.84 15.79 17.85
CA PHE A 129 9.43 15.96 18.23
C PHE A 129 9.13 15.19 19.50
N ASP A 130 8.47 15.84 20.45
CA ASP A 130 8.09 15.24 21.72
C ASP A 130 6.77 15.81 22.21
N ILE A 131 6.00 14.97 22.90
CA ILE A 131 4.73 15.31 23.52
C ILE A 131 4.85 15.09 25.03
N SER A 132 4.27 16.00 25.80
CA SER A 132 4.12 15.79 27.24
C SER A 132 3.10 14.68 27.53
N ARG A 133 3.08 14.19 28.77
CA ARG A 133 2.18 13.09 29.20
C ARG A 133 0.69 13.34 28.97
N ASN A 134 0.26 14.58 28.82
CA ASN A 134 -1.14 14.93 28.56
C ASN A 134 -1.45 15.06 27.05
N GLY A 135 -0.53 14.68 26.16
CA GLY A 135 -0.69 14.78 24.71
C GLY A 135 -0.40 16.18 24.12
N THR A 136 0.08 17.13 24.91
CA THR A 136 0.45 18.46 24.40
C THR A 136 1.85 18.41 23.78
N VAL A 137 2.02 18.99 22.59
CA VAL A 137 3.33 19.14 21.93
C VAL A 137 4.29 19.94 22.82
N ALA A 138 5.38 19.31 23.24
CA ALA A 138 6.45 19.92 24.03
C ALA A 138 7.56 20.47 23.11
N HIS A 139 7.90 19.70 22.08
CA HIS A 139 8.85 20.10 21.04
C HIS A 139 8.21 19.86 19.67
N ALA A 140 8.09 20.93 18.87
CA ALA A 140 7.43 20.87 17.58
C ALA A 140 8.26 20.14 16.53
N ALA A 141 7.57 19.51 15.57
CA ALA A 141 8.18 18.93 14.39
C ALA A 141 8.80 20.02 13.51
N ALA A 142 9.92 19.74 12.85
CA ALA A 142 10.42 20.63 11.80
C ALA A 142 9.78 20.24 10.46
N VAL A 143 9.15 21.22 9.81
CA VAL A 143 8.42 21.04 8.54
C VAL A 143 9.09 21.85 7.46
N SER A 144 9.34 21.24 6.30
CA SER A 144 9.94 21.94 5.15
C SER A 144 9.41 21.40 3.82
N LEU A 145 9.24 22.28 2.84
CA LEU A 145 8.90 21.89 1.48
C LEU A 145 10.12 21.24 0.82
N VAL A 146 9.94 20.04 0.26
CA VAL A 146 10.95 19.38 -0.58
C VAL A 146 10.79 19.84 -2.02
N ARG A 147 9.60 19.65 -2.59
CA ARG A 147 9.35 19.95 -4.00
C ARG A 147 7.89 20.24 -4.30
N ARG A 148 7.62 21.29 -5.07
CA ARG A 148 6.33 21.49 -5.75
C ARG A 148 6.31 20.72 -7.07
N MET A 149 5.18 20.10 -7.35
CA MET A 149 4.98 19.23 -8.52
C MET A 149 3.72 19.66 -9.29
N PRO A 150 3.69 20.89 -9.85
CA PRO A 150 2.50 21.42 -10.53
C PRO A 150 2.12 20.66 -11.81
N SER A 151 3.04 19.87 -12.36
CA SER A 151 2.78 18.99 -13.51
C SER A 151 2.14 17.66 -13.13
N ALA A 152 2.06 17.33 -11.84
CA ALA A 152 1.36 16.13 -11.38
C ALA A 152 -0.15 16.39 -11.33
N GLY A 153 -0.94 15.39 -11.71
CA GLY A 153 -2.39 15.45 -11.68
C GLY A 153 -2.92 15.27 -10.25
N LEU A 154 -2.78 14.07 -9.70
CA LEU A 154 -3.20 13.75 -8.33
C LEU A 154 -2.19 12.82 -7.68
N LEU A 155 -1.24 13.40 -6.93
CA LEU A 155 -0.30 12.60 -6.13
C LEU A 155 -1.07 11.90 -5.00
N ASN A 156 -0.81 10.61 -4.81
CA ASN A 156 -1.59 9.79 -3.89
C ASN A 156 -0.67 8.93 -3.00
N GLY A 157 -0.66 7.60 -3.17
CA GLY A 157 0.24 6.69 -2.47
C GLY A 157 1.73 7.00 -2.63
N MET A 158 2.51 6.72 -1.58
CA MET A 158 3.95 6.98 -1.53
C MET A 158 4.70 5.84 -0.85
N THR A 159 5.89 5.50 -1.36
CA THR A 159 6.76 4.50 -0.76
C THR A 159 8.23 4.81 -1.07
N GLN A 160 9.15 4.27 -0.27
CA GLN A 160 10.59 4.32 -0.57
C GLN A 160 10.93 3.40 -1.76
N LEU A 161 11.97 3.71 -2.53
CA LEU A 161 12.39 2.86 -3.65
C LEU A 161 12.90 1.48 -3.19
N ALA A 162 13.70 1.44 -2.12
CA ALA A 162 14.25 0.21 -1.55
C ALA A 162 14.31 0.29 -0.02
N ALA A 163 14.43 -0.86 0.64
CA ALA A 163 14.38 -0.97 2.11
C ALA A 163 15.42 -0.13 2.87
N ASN A 164 16.56 0.16 2.24
CA ASN A 164 17.66 0.95 2.81
C ASN A 164 17.89 2.25 2.02
N ASP A 165 16.95 2.64 1.16
CA ASP A 165 17.03 3.88 0.43
C ASP A 165 16.60 5.03 1.34
N THR A 166 17.47 6.01 1.49
CA THR A 166 17.24 7.16 2.38
C THR A 166 16.95 8.45 1.64
N ASN A 167 16.86 8.42 0.29
CA ASN A 167 16.71 9.64 -0.50
C ASN A 167 15.71 9.56 -1.66
N THR A 168 15.21 8.37 -2.00
CA THR A 168 14.36 8.17 -3.17
C THR A 168 12.96 7.70 -2.78
N LEU A 169 11.97 8.48 -3.19
CA LEU A 169 10.55 8.16 -3.08
C LEU A 169 9.99 7.76 -4.44
N LEU A 170 9.07 6.81 -4.43
CA LEU A 170 8.12 6.53 -5.51
C LEU A 170 6.75 7.03 -5.07
N ILE A 171 6.06 7.75 -5.96
CA ILE A 171 4.79 8.41 -5.69
C ILE A 171 3.84 8.10 -6.85
N SER A 172 2.64 7.61 -6.57
CA SER A 172 1.62 7.42 -7.60
C SER A 172 0.97 8.75 -7.98
N ASP A 173 0.74 8.94 -9.27
CA ASP A 173 -0.12 9.98 -9.81
C ASP A 173 -1.39 9.32 -10.35
N SER A 174 -2.45 9.34 -9.55
CA SER A 174 -3.70 8.64 -9.85
C SER A 174 -4.44 9.21 -11.03
N HIS A 175 -4.28 10.50 -11.31
CA HIS A 175 -4.99 11.12 -12.43
C HIS A 175 -4.26 10.89 -13.76
N LEU A 176 -2.92 10.89 -13.75
CA LEU A 176 -2.13 10.65 -14.95
C LEU A 176 -1.85 9.16 -15.20
N GLY A 177 -2.07 8.30 -14.20
CA GLY A 177 -1.79 6.87 -14.31
C GLY A 177 -0.30 6.55 -14.39
N THR A 178 0.50 7.23 -13.56
CA THR A 178 1.96 7.09 -13.59
C THR A 178 2.55 6.93 -12.19
N VAL A 179 3.78 6.46 -12.12
CA VAL A 179 4.59 6.52 -10.89
C VAL A 179 5.78 7.44 -11.13
N ILE A 180 5.95 8.39 -10.22
CA ILE A 180 7.02 9.39 -10.24
C ILE A 180 8.07 8.99 -9.22
N ARG A 181 9.34 9.04 -9.62
CA ARG A 181 10.49 8.98 -8.72
C ARG A 181 10.87 10.38 -8.28
N LEU A 182 11.15 10.58 -7.00
CA LEU A 182 11.64 11.83 -6.43
C LEU A 182 12.92 11.57 -5.61
N ASP A 183 14.00 12.25 -5.97
CA ASP A 183 15.18 12.46 -5.12
C ASP A 183 14.89 13.63 -4.17
N VAL A 184 14.83 13.36 -2.87
CA VAL A 184 14.43 14.33 -1.84
C VAL A 184 15.53 15.33 -1.46
N ASP A 185 16.79 15.03 -1.77
CA ASP A 185 17.91 15.93 -1.49
C ASP A 185 18.02 17.01 -2.56
N GLY A 186 17.90 16.59 -3.83
CA GLY A 186 17.97 17.49 -4.98
C GLY A 186 16.62 18.05 -5.44
N GLY A 187 15.51 17.47 -4.98
CA GLY A 187 14.16 17.78 -5.44
C GLY A 187 13.91 17.44 -6.91
N LYS A 188 14.72 16.55 -7.49
CA LYS A 188 14.59 16.10 -8.89
C LYS A 188 13.56 15.00 -8.96
N PHE A 189 12.63 15.12 -9.91
CA PHE A 189 11.61 14.10 -10.12
C PHE A 189 11.41 13.79 -11.59
N GLU A 190 11.02 12.54 -11.87
CA GLU A 190 10.79 12.01 -13.21
C GLU A 190 9.73 10.90 -13.17
N THR A 191 8.93 10.77 -14.22
CA THR A 191 8.04 9.61 -14.38
C THR A 191 8.88 8.38 -14.71
N VAL A 192 8.73 7.32 -13.92
CA VAL A 192 9.50 6.07 -14.06
C VAL A 192 8.65 4.88 -14.48
N LEU A 193 7.33 4.93 -14.25
CA LEU A 193 6.37 3.93 -14.71
C LEU A 193 5.16 4.62 -15.33
N GLN A 194 4.71 4.07 -16.46
CA GLN A 194 3.51 4.50 -17.19
C GLN A 194 2.97 3.30 -17.94
N GLU A 195 2.18 2.48 -17.25
CA GLU A 195 1.63 1.24 -17.79
C GLU A 195 0.13 1.39 -18.06
N PRO A 196 -0.43 0.71 -19.07
CA PRO A 196 -1.88 0.72 -19.32
C PRO A 196 -2.71 0.36 -18.08
N GLU A 197 -2.23 -0.55 -17.25
CA GLU A 197 -2.84 -1.01 -16.00
C GLU A 197 -2.89 0.06 -14.89
N MET A 198 -2.15 1.16 -15.06
CA MET A 198 -2.12 2.29 -14.12
C MET A 198 -3.06 3.42 -14.53
N VAL A 199 -3.52 3.46 -15.78
CA VAL A 199 -4.30 4.57 -16.33
C VAL A 199 -5.75 4.51 -15.82
N PRO A 200 -6.35 5.64 -15.38
CA PRO A 200 -7.78 5.67 -15.05
C PRO A 200 -8.64 5.30 -16.25
N LEU A 201 -9.79 4.68 -16.01
CA LEU A 201 -10.74 4.37 -17.07
C LEU A 201 -11.44 5.66 -17.52
N ALA A 202 -11.81 5.73 -18.81
CA ALA A 202 -12.58 6.86 -19.34
C ALA A 202 -13.97 7.01 -18.67
N THR A 203 -14.47 5.92 -18.10
CA THR A 203 -15.67 5.86 -17.27
C THR A 203 -15.29 5.33 -15.90
N GLY A 204 -15.54 6.08 -14.83
CA GLY A 204 -15.13 5.72 -13.48
C GLY A 204 -15.12 6.93 -12.56
N ILE A 205 -14.39 6.84 -11.47
CA ILE A 205 -14.11 7.97 -10.56
C ILE A 205 -12.85 8.74 -10.97
N ASN A 206 -12.21 8.34 -12.08
CA ASN A 206 -11.03 9.00 -12.67
C ASN A 206 -9.78 8.90 -11.77
N ILE A 207 -9.62 7.73 -11.15
CA ILE A 207 -8.51 7.38 -10.25
C ILE A 207 -7.90 6.07 -10.77
N GLY A 208 -6.70 6.16 -11.35
CA GLY A 208 -5.92 5.02 -11.81
C GLY A 208 -5.10 4.40 -10.68
N VAL A 209 -3.79 4.33 -10.86
CA VAL A 209 -2.84 3.88 -9.82
C VAL A 209 -3.02 4.69 -8.54
N ASN A 210 -3.27 4.02 -7.42
CA ASN A 210 -3.52 4.65 -6.13
C ASN A 210 -2.47 4.19 -5.10
N GLY A 211 -2.84 3.32 -4.16
CA GLY A 211 -1.89 2.77 -3.19
C GLY A 211 -0.72 2.05 -3.86
N ILE A 212 0.51 2.34 -3.41
CA ILE A 212 1.75 1.69 -3.87
C ILE A 212 2.66 1.28 -2.72
N ARG A 213 3.32 0.13 -2.84
CA ARG A 213 4.31 -0.37 -1.87
C ARG A 213 5.44 -1.11 -2.57
N THR A 214 6.69 -0.87 -2.18
CA THR A 214 7.82 -1.66 -2.64
C THR A 214 8.09 -2.86 -1.71
N ARG A 215 8.43 -4.01 -2.30
CA ARG A 215 8.96 -5.16 -1.55
C ARG A 215 9.98 -5.92 -2.40
N GLY A 216 11.24 -5.89 -1.98
CA GLY A 216 12.33 -6.40 -2.81
C GLY A 216 12.46 -5.55 -4.07
N SER A 217 12.50 -6.17 -5.24
CA SER A 217 12.52 -5.50 -6.55
C SER A 217 11.13 -5.43 -7.21
N ASP A 218 10.05 -5.55 -6.45
CA ASP A 218 8.67 -5.45 -6.96
C ASP A 218 8.00 -4.20 -6.38
N LEU A 219 7.34 -3.41 -7.24
CA LEU A 219 6.35 -2.42 -6.84
C LEU A 219 4.96 -3.06 -6.92
N PHE A 220 4.27 -3.13 -5.79
CA PHE A 220 2.86 -3.50 -5.70
C PHE A 220 2.00 -2.25 -5.82
N PHE A 221 0.88 -2.34 -6.51
CA PHE A 221 -0.04 -1.24 -6.67
C PHE A 221 -1.50 -1.68 -6.80
N VAL A 222 -2.40 -0.79 -6.40
CA VAL A 222 -3.83 -0.87 -6.74
C VAL A 222 -4.11 0.11 -7.87
N SER A 223 -4.90 -0.30 -8.86
CA SER A 223 -5.47 0.60 -9.86
C SER A 223 -6.98 0.62 -9.66
N LEU A 224 -7.51 1.76 -9.21
CA LEU A 224 -8.82 1.82 -8.57
C LEU A 224 -9.96 1.73 -9.60
N ASP A 225 -9.91 2.54 -10.66
CA ASP A 225 -10.90 2.46 -11.74
C ASP A 225 -10.84 1.11 -12.48
N GLN A 226 -9.65 0.50 -12.58
CA GLN A 226 -9.50 -0.82 -13.20
C GLN A 226 -9.90 -1.96 -12.27
N GLY A 227 -10.05 -1.70 -10.97
CA GLY A 227 -10.39 -2.68 -9.96
C GLY A 227 -9.36 -3.80 -9.84
N ILE A 228 -8.07 -3.50 -9.94
CA ILE A 228 -7.01 -4.52 -9.89
C ILE A 228 -6.00 -4.23 -8.78
N PHE A 229 -5.45 -5.31 -8.23
CA PHE A 229 -4.23 -5.31 -7.44
C PHE A 229 -3.16 -6.07 -8.22
N ALA A 230 -2.03 -5.43 -8.45
CA ALA A 230 -1.00 -5.93 -9.33
C ALA A 230 0.39 -5.63 -8.77
N LYS A 231 1.41 -6.19 -9.41
CA LYS A 231 2.81 -5.83 -9.18
C LYS A 231 3.55 -5.66 -10.50
N ILE A 232 4.65 -4.93 -10.45
CA ILE A 232 5.59 -4.78 -11.56
C ILE A 232 7.02 -4.86 -11.01
N PRO A 233 7.90 -5.68 -11.60
CA PRO A 233 9.30 -5.69 -11.18
C PRO A 233 9.97 -4.38 -11.62
N ILE A 234 10.74 -3.77 -10.73
CA ILE A 234 11.42 -2.50 -10.93
C ILE A 234 12.93 -2.62 -10.66
N SER A 235 13.71 -1.76 -11.32
CA SER A 235 15.11 -1.55 -11.00
C SER A 235 15.24 -0.73 -9.73
N LEU A 236 16.09 -1.18 -8.80
CA LEU A 236 16.36 -0.44 -7.56
C LEU A 236 17.33 0.74 -7.75
N ASP A 237 17.89 0.92 -8.95
CA ASP A 237 18.76 2.07 -9.25
C ASP A 237 17.94 3.32 -9.63
N ASN A 238 16.77 3.12 -10.24
CA ASN A 238 16.02 4.22 -10.87
C ASN A 238 14.49 4.02 -10.87
N GLY A 239 13.95 2.95 -10.30
CA GLY A 239 12.51 2.70 -10.22
C GLY A 239 11.81 2.32 -11.53
N THR A 240 12.54 2.17 -12.65
CA THR A 240 11.92 1.82 -13.94
C THR A 240 11.58 0.34 -14.02
N ALA A 241 10.55 0.00 -14.78
CA ALA A 241 10.12 -1.37 -15.01
C ALA A 241 11.25 -2.25 -15.59
N THR A 242 11.39 -3.47 -15.07
CA THR A 242 12.32 -4.50 -15.59
C THR A 242 11.57 -5.69 -16.19
N GLY A 243 10.25 -5.61 -16.27
CA GLY A 243 9.35 -6.66 -16.76
C GLY A 243 7.91 -6.17 -16.79
N PRO A 244 6.98 -7.03 -17.25
CA PRO A 244 5.57 -6.66 -17.39
C PRO A 244 4.86 -6.57 -16.03
N VAL A 245 3.69 -5.93 -16.04
CA VAL A 245 2.72 -5.99 -14.95
C VAL A 245 2.20 -7.42 -14.78
N ASP A 246 2.10 -7.86 -13.53
CA ASP A 246 1.50 -9.13 -13.09
C ASP A 246 0.27 -8.82 -12.24
N ILE A 247 -0.92 -9.12 -12.77
CA ILE A 247 -2.20 -8.88 -12.09
C ILE A 247 -2.44 -10.03 -11.10
N LEU A 248 -2.51 -9.69 -9.82
CA LEU A 248 -2.63 -10.65 -8.73
C LEU A 248 -4.08 -10.86 -8.29
N ALA A 249 -4.90 -9.82 -8.42
CA ALA A 249 -6.33 -9.87 -8.14
C ALA A 249 -7.11 -8.83 -8.97
N SER A 250 -8.38 -9.11 -9.21
CA SER A 250 -9.35 -8.25 -9.89
C SER A 250 -10.58 -8.03 -8.98
N ASP A 251 -11.50 -7.17 -9.42
CA ASP A 251 -12.72 -6.79 -8.69
C ASP A 251 -12.44 -6.11 -7.34
N ILE A 252 -11.32 -5.40 -7.24
CA ILE A 252 -10.95 -4.58 -6.09
C ILE A 252 -11.74 -3.27 -6.13
N THR A 253 -12.37 -2.90 -5.01
CA THR A 253 -13.24 -1.70 -4.94
C THR A 253 -12.68 -0.58 -4.07
N PHE A 254 -11.60 -0.84 -3.32
CA PHE A 254 -10.91 0.12 -2.46
C PHE A 254 -9.41 -0.21 -2.42
N GLY A 255 -8.54 0.78 -2.21
CA GLY A 255 -7.13 0.53 -1.95
C GLY A 255 -6.26 1.79 -1.94
N ASP A 256 -5.53 1.95 -0.83
CA ASP A 256 -4.51 2.97 -0.55
C ASP A 256 -3.22 2.30 -0.01
#